data_AF-A0A7W1YQ15-F1
#
_entry.id   AF-A0A7W1YQ15-F1
#
_cell.length_a   1.000
_cell.length_b   1.000
_cell.length_c   1.000
_cell.angle_alpha   90.00
_cell.angle_beta   90.00
_cell.angle_gamma   90.00
#
_symmetry.space_group_name_H-M   'P 1'
#
loop_
_entity.id
_entity.type
_entity.pdbx_description
1 polymer ?
#
loop_
_entity_poly.entity_id
_entity_poly.type
_entity_poly.pdbx_seq_one_letter_code
_entity_poly.pdbx_strand_id
1 'polypeptide(L)'
;MYSLDYLNDPSLKPNASRMYDYFLGGFHNFAIDRDAAEQLKRLIPDVVLCTHAARAFLRRTVTFLVQQGIDQFLDIGSGIPTVGNVHSVVQPINPHARIVYVDTDPLTVLQSTEMLHGNDQVCAIRANACQPAQILQHPDVERMLDWSRPMAVLMGANAPFHS
;
A
#
# COMPACT_ATOMS: atom_id res chain seq x y z
N MET A 1 18.67 13.91 27.77
CA MET A 1 18.76 13.98 26.30
C MET A 1 17.70 13.00 25.80
N TYR A 2 16.46 13.47 25.60
CA TYR A 2 15.38 12.63 25.07
C TYR A 2 15.67 12.37 23.59
N SER A 3 15.66 11.11 23.20
CA SER A 3 15.90 10.70 21.82
C SER A 3 14.90 11.38 20.87
N LEU A 4 15.37 11.81 19.70
CA LEU A 4 14.56 12.31 18.58
C LEU A 4 13.53 11.26 18.07
N ASP A 5 13.59 10.02 18.55
CA ASP A 5 12.69 8.92 18.17
C ASP A 5 11.22 9.19 18.52
N TYR A 6 10.93 9.97 19.57
CA TYR A 6 9.53 10.29 19.97
C TYR A 6 8.78 11.12 18.92
N LEU A 7 9.47 11.90 18.08
CA LEU A 7 8.81 12.68 17.01
C LEU A 7 8.31 11.81 15.86
N ASN A 8 8.75 10.55 15.78
CA ASN A 8 8.36 9.59 14.76
C ASN A 8 7.52 8.43 15.31
N ASP A 9 6.99 8.54 16.54
CA ASP A 9 6.12 7.51 17.11
C ASP A 9 4.81 7.39 16.29
N PRO A 10 4.58 6.24 15.62
CA PRO A 10 3.39 5.96 14.82
C PRO A 10 2.07 6.23 15.53
N SER A 11 2.07 6.06 16.86
CA SER A 11 0.87 6.05 17.69
C SER A 11 0.40 7.44 18.12
N LEU A 12 1.18 8.48 17.83
CA LEU A 12 0.87 9.86 18.25
C LEU A 12 0.02 10.64 17.23
N LYS A 13 -0.10 10.16 15.99
CA LYS A 13 -0.91 10.81 14.95
C LYS A 13 -1.66 9.75 14.13
N PRO A 14 -2.96 9.95 13.84
CA PRO A 14 -3.71 9.01 13.01
C PRO A 14 -3.17 8.99 11.57
N ASN A 15 -3.23 7.82 10.94
CA ASN A 15 -2.80 7.62 9.56
C ASN A 15 -3.92 7.00 8.72
N ALA A 16 -4.13 7.52 7.51
CA ALA A 16 -5.21 7.08 6.63
C ALA A 16 -5.12 5.59 6.26
N SER A 17 -3.91 5.07 6.01
CA SER A 17 -3.69 3.64 5.70
C SER A 17 -4.01 2.74 6.88
N ARG A 18 -3.72 3.17 8.12
CA ARG A 18 -4.09 2.42 9.34
C ARG A 18 -5.57 2.51 9.67
N MET A 19 -6.22 3.64 9.37
CA MET A 19 -7.68 3.74 9.41
C MET A 19 -8.32 2.81 8.37
N TYR A 20 -7.76 2.73 7.17
CA TYR A 20 -8.20 1.83 6.11
C TYR A 20 -8.05 0.36 6.52
N ASP A 21 -6.94 -0.01 7.16
CA ASP A 21 -6.74 -1.32 7.78
C ASP A 21 -7.84 -1.62 8.81
N TYR A 22 -8.15 -0.67 9.69
CA TYR A 22 -9.22 -0.82 10.68
C TYR A 22 -10.59 -1.03 10.04
N PHE A 23 -10.94 -0.27 8.99
CA PHE A 23 -12.20 -0.44 8.26
C PHE A 23 -12.33 -1.83 7.61
N LEU A 24 -11.22 -2.46 7.24
CA LEU A 24 -11.19 -3.82 6.70
C LEU A 24 -11.16 -4.92 7.78
N GLY A 25 -11.18 -4.56 9.06
CA GLY A 25 -11.08 -5.49 10.18
C GLY A 25 -9.66 -5.99 10.46
N GLY A 26 -8.64 -5.26 9.99
CA GLY A 26 -7.23 -5.54 10.29
C GLY A 26 -6.81 -5.10 11.69
N PHE A 27 -5.57 -5.45 12.05
CA PHE A 27 -5.00 -5.23 13.38
C PHE A 27 -3.72 -4.38 13.38
N HIS A 28 -3.31 -3.86 12.21
CA HIS A 28 -2.13 -3.01 12.06
C HIS A 28 -2.51 -1.53 12.21
N ASN A 29 -3.18 -1.23 13.34
CA ASN A 29 -3.70 0.09 13.67
C ASN A 29 -3.58 0.35 15.18
N PHE A 30 -3.31 1.60 15.54
CA PHE A 30 -3.23 2.06 16.92
C PHE A 30 -4.58 2.58 17.41
N ALA A 31 -4.71 2.82 18.71
CA ALA A 31 -5.92 3.39 19.31
C ALA A 31 -6.30 4.72 18.65
N ILE A 32 -5.32 5.59 18.38
CA ILE A 32 -5.56 6.89 17.73
C ILE A 32 -6.16 6.76 16.32
N ASP A 33 -5.80 5.71 15.58
CA ASP A 33 -6.34 5.46 14.24
C ASP A 33 -7.80 5.01 14.35
N ARG A 34 -8.11 4.14 15.32
CA ARG A 34 -9.49 3.68 15.58
C ARG A 34 -10.39 4.83 16.02
N ASP A 35 -9.91 5.70 16.90
CA ASP A 35 -10.67 6.86 17.35
C ASP A 35 -10.99 7.82 16.20
N ALA A 36 -10.00 8.08 15.33
CA ALA A 36 -10.20 8.89 14.12
C ALA A 36 -11.13 8.19 13.11
N ALA A 37 -11.02 6.87 12.96
CA ALA A 37 -11.86 6.07 12.08
C ALA A 37 -13.33 6.08 12.53
N GLU A 38 -13.60 5.98 13.83
CA GLU A 38 -14.96 6.10 14.38
C GLU A 38 -15.55 7.50 14.21
N GLN A 39 -14.72 8.55 14.27
CA GLN A 39 -15.16 9.90 13.91
C GLN A 39 -15.53 9.99 12.43
N LEU A 40 -14.70 9.43 11.55
CA LEU A 40 -14.97 9.44 10.11
C LEU A 40 -16.24 8.65 9.76
N LYS A 41 -16.49 7.51 10.40
CA LYS A 41 -17.74 6.73 10.25
C LYS A 41 -18.99 7.54 10.59
N ARG A 42 -18.92 8.45 11.58
CA ARG A 42 -20.05 9.33 11.92
C ARG A 42 -20.30 10.40 10.85
N LEU A 43 -19.25 10.87 10.19
CA LEU A 43 -19.34 11.89 9.14
C LEU A 43 -19.71 11.29 7.77
N ILE A 44 -19.19 10.10 7.49
CA ILE A 44 -19.37 9.35 6.25
C ILE A 44 -19.82 7.93 6.62
N PRO A 45 -21.13 7.71 6.84
CA PRO A 45 -21.65 6.40 7.25
C PRO A 45 -21.23 5.24 6.33
N ASP A 46 -21.10 5.52 5.03
CA ASP A 46 -20.75 4.53 4.01
C ASP A 46 -19.24 4.27 3.87
N VAL A 47 -18.37 4.92 4.66
CA VAL A 47 -16.90 4.81 4.50
C VAL A 47 -16.42 3.36 4.55
N VAL A 48 -16.99 2.55 5.45
CA VAL A 48 -16.64 1.13 5.59
C VAL A 48 -17.06 0.35 4.33
N LEU A 49 -18.28 0.57 3.84
CA LEU A 49 -18.78 -0.06 2.62
C LEU A 49 -17.92 0.31 1.41
N CYS A 50 -17.58 1.60 1.27
CA CYS A 50 -16.71 2.09 0.21
C CYS A 50 -15.31 1.46 0.27
N THR A 51 -14.71 1.35 1.47
CA THR A 51 -13.42 0.68 1.68
C THR A 51 -13.48 -0.79 1.27
N HIS A 52 -14.52 -1.53 1.65
CA HIS A 52 -14.70 -2.92 1.20
C HIS A 52 -14.91 -3.02 -0.31
N ALA A 53 -15.70 -2.12 -0.90
CA ALA A 53 -15.95 -2.11 -2.34
C ALA A 53 -14.67 -1.85 -3.14
N ALA A 54 -13.86 -0.88 -2.71
CA ALA A 54 -12.56 -0.57 -3.29
C ALA A 54 -11.59 -1.77 -3.20
N ARG A 55 -11.52 -2.44 -2.03
CA ARG A 55 -10.69 -3.65 -1.87
C ARG A 55 -11.19 -4.81 -2.75
N ALA A 56 -12.49 -5.00 -2.86
CA ALA A 56 -13.08 -6.01 -3.73
C ALA A 56 -12.79 -5.72 -5.22
N PHE A 57 -12.83 -4.45 -5.62
CA PHE A 57 -12.48 -4.02 -6.98
C PHE A 57 -11.00 -4.27 -7.28
N LEU A 58 -10.09 -3.89 -6.38
CA LEU A 58 -8.65 -4.16 -6.52
C LEU A 58 -8.41 -5.65 -6.71
N ARG A 59 -8.98 -6.50 -5.84
CA ARG A 59 -8.84 -7.96 -5.92
C ARG A 59 -9.27 -8.50 -7.27
N ARG A 60 -10.47 -8.16 -7.75
CA ARG A 60 -10.96 -8.62 -9.06
C ARG A 60 -10.06 -8.15 -10.20
N THR A 61 -9.58 -6.90 -10.13
CA THR A 61 -8.74 -6.30 -11.16
C THR A 61 -7.39 -7.01 -11.25
N VAL A 62 -6.68 -7.19 -10.14
CA VAL A 62 -5.35 -7.81 -10.16
C VAL A 62 -5.42 -9.32 -10.46
N THR A 63 -6.49 -10.01 -10.02
CA THR A 63 -6.77 -11.39 -10.42
C THR A 63 -6.98 -11.50 -11.94
N PHE A 64 -7.76 -10.60 -12.52
CA PHE A 64 -7.95 -10.58 -13.97
C PHE A 64 -6.64 -10.31 -14.71
N LEU A 65 -5.87 -9.30 -14.29
CA LEU A 65 -4.62 -8.93 -14.94
C LEU A 65 -3.58 -10.07 -14.93
N VAL A 66 -3.43 -10.77 -13.79
CA VAL A 66 -2.50 -11.91 -13.73
C VAL A 66 -2.96 -13.07 -14.63
N GLN A 67 -4.28 -13.29 -14.77
CA GLN A 67 -4.83 -14.26 -15.71
C GLN A 67 -4.63 -13.86 -17.18
N GLN A 68 -4.47 -12.57 -17.47
CA GLN A 68 -4.10 -12.06 -18.80
C GLN A 68 -2.58 -12.07 -19.04
N GLY A 69 -1.79 -12.63 -18.12
CA GLY A 69 -0.34 -12.76 -18.27
C GLY A 69 0.47 -11.57 -17.76
N ILE A 70 -0.15 -10.59 -17.07
CA ILE A 70 0.60 -9.54 -16.37
C ILE A 70 1.23 -10.12 -15.11
N ASP A 71 2.55 -10.05 -15.01
CA ASP A 71 3.32 -10.53 -13.86
C ASP A 71 4.15 -9.43 -13.19
N GLN A 72 3.90 -8.15 -13.54
CA GLN A 72 4.61 -6.99 -13.02
C GLN A 72 3.60 -5.93 -12.56
N PHE A 73 3.72 -5.48 -11.33
CA PHE A 73 2.80 -4.53 -10.72
C PHE A 73 3.57 -3.39 -10.05
N LEU A 74 3.23 -2.16 -10.41
CA LEU A 74 3.66 -0.94 -9.73
C LEU A 74 2.44 -0.35 -9.04
N ASP A 75 2.36 -0.47 -7.71
CA ASP A 75 1.21 -0.02 -6.92
C ASP A 75 1.55 1.28 -6.18
N ILE A 76 0.96 2.38 -6.65
CA ILE A 76 1.27 3.73 -6.19
C ILE A 76 0.22 4.19 -5.19
N GLY A 77 0.70 4.56 -3.99
CA GLY A 77 -0.10 4.89 -2.82
C GLY A 77 -0.85 3.68 -2.28
N SER A 78 -0.13 2.57 -2.16
CA SER A 78 -0.65 1.29 -1.71
C SER A 78 -1.09 1.29 -0.24
N GLY A 79 -0.58 2.23 0.56
CA GLY A 79 -0.65 2.17 2.00
C GLY A 79 0.11 0.96 2.56
N ILE A 80 -0.21 0.61 3.81
CA ILE A 80 0.39 -0.54 4.49
C ILE A 80 -0.17 -1.84 3.88
N PRO A 81 0.67 -2.82 3.55
CA PRO A 81 0.23 -4.06 2.95
C PRO A 81 -0.37 -4.98 4.02
N THR A 82 -1.63 -4.72 4.42
CA THR A 82 -2.34 -5.51 5.42
C THR A 82 -3.28 -6.54 4.80
N VAL A 83 -4.55 -6.22 4.60
CA VAL A 83 -5.59 -7.17 4.17
C VAL A 83 -5.79 -7.14 2.65
N GLY A 84 -5.44 -8.23 1.98
CA GLY A 84 -5.73 -8.45 0.56
C GLY A 84 -4.97 -7.52 -0.39
N ASN A 85 -3.66 -7.38 -0.18
CA ASN A 85 -2.77 -6.59 -1.04
C ASN A 85 -2.44 -7.32 -2.33
N VAL A 86 -1.93 -6.58 -3.31
CA VAL A 86 -1.67 -7.07 -4.66
C VAL A 86 -0.89 -8.38 -4.63
N HIS A 87 0.28 -8.41 -3.96
CA HIS A 87 1.13 -9.60 -3.86
C HIS A 87 0.37 -10.83 -3.31
N SER A 88 -0.43 -10.65 -2.26
CA SER A 88 -1.18 -11.74 -1.62
C SER A 88 -2.29 -12.33 -2.51
N VAL A 89 -2.77 -11.54 -3.49
CA VAL A 89 -3.79 -11.96 -4.45
C VAL A 89 -3.16 -12.59 -5.69
N VAL A 90 -2.05 -12.03 -6.19
CA VAL A 90 -1.46 -12.45 -7.47
C VAL A 90 -0.47 -13.60 -7.32
N GLN A 91 0.30 -13.68 -6.23
CA GLN A 91 1.32 -14.72 -6.07
C GLN A 91 0.78 -16.15 -5.90
N PRO A 92 -0.41 -16.38 -5.30
CA PRO A 92 -1.04 -17.70 -5.36
C PRO A 92 -1.38 -18.18 -6.77
N ILE A 93 -1.52 -17.25 -7.73
CA ILE A 93 -1.81 -17.56 -9.15
C ILE A 93 -0.51 -17.63 -9.95
N ASN A 94 0.43 -16.71 -9.71
CA ASN A 94 1.75 -16.67 -10.30
C ASN A 94 2.81 -16.33 -9.24
N PRO A 95 3.53 -17.32 -8.69
CA PRO A 95 4.56 -17.11 -7.67
C PRO A 95 5.73 -16.22 -8.10
N HIS A 96 5.91 -16.00 -9.42
CA HIS A 96 6.95 -15.15 -9.98
C HIS A 96 6.48 -13.71 -10.26
N ALA A 97 5.24 -13.37 -9.89
CA ALA A 97 4.74 -12.01 -10.02
C ALA A 97 5.57 -11.06 -9.14
N ARG A 98 6.05 -9.98 -9.76
CA ARG A 98 6.87 -8.92 -9.15
C ARG A 98 6.03 -7.71 -8.83
N ILE A 99 6.16 -7.20 -7.62
CA ILE A 99 5.34 -6.11 -7.10
C ILE A 99 6.24 -5.06 -6.46
N VAL A 100 6.08 -3.80 -6.87
CA VAL A 100 6.68 -2.66 -6.19
C VAL A 100 5.57 -1.80 -5.61
N TYR A 101 5.56 -1.67 -4.29
CA TYR A 101 4.71 -0.74 -3.56
C TYR A 101 5.40 0.62 -3.44
N VAL A 102 4.67 1.70 -3.65
CA VAL A 102 5.16 3.06 -3.53
C VAL A 102 4.31 3.82 -2.53
N ASP A 103 4.93 4.42 -1.53
CA ASP A 103 4.26 5.33 -0.61
C ASP A 103 5.15 6.54 -0.28
N THR A 104 4.55 7.66 0.11
CA THR A 104 5.27 8.85 0.56
C THR A 104 5.62 8.81 2.04
N ASP A 105 4.82 8.11 2.84
CA ASP A 105 4.95 8.03 4.29
C ASP A 105 6.10 7.06 4.65
N PRO A 106 7.22 7.56 5.23
CA PRO A 106 8.37 6.72 5.57
C PRO A 106 8.00 5.60 6.55
N LEU A 107 7.01 5.83 7.42
CA LEU A 107 6.58 4.82 8.38
C LEU A 107 5.80 3.70 7.69
N THR A 108 4.92 4.05 6.76
CA THR A 108 4.21 3.06 5.92
C THR A 108 5.21 2.22 5.12
N VAL A 109 6.23 2.84 4.54
CA VAL A 109 7.29 2.10 3.81
C VAL A 109 8.07 1.18 4.74
N LEU A 110 8.47 1.66 5.93
CA LEU A 110 9.16 0.83 6.93
C LEU A 110 8.33 -0.38 7.34
N GLN A 111 7.06 -0.17 7.69
CA GLN A 111 6.14 -1.26 8.06
C GLN A 111 5.93 -2.25 6.91
N SER A 112 5.83 -1.74 5.67
CA SER A 112 5.73 -2.59 4.48
C SER A 112 6.96 -3.46 4.32
N THR A 113 8.16 -2.90 4.43
CA THR A 113 9.42 -3.64 4.33
C THR A 113 9.51 -4.75 5.37
N GLU A 114 9.15 -4.48 6.63
CA GLU A 114 9.10 -5.49 7.69
C GLU A 114 8.10 -6.61 7.38
N MET A 115 6.89 -6.28 6.89
CA MET A 115 5.88 -7.27 6.52
C MET A 115 6.25 -8.12 5.31
N LEU A 116 7.11 -7.61 4.43
CA LEU A 116 7.52 -8.24 3.18
C LEU A 116 8.82 -9.05 3.31
N HIS A 117 9.42 -9.07 4.50
CA HIS A 117 10.65 -9.82 4.75
C HIS A 117 10.53 -11.29 4.30
N GLY A 118 11.49 -11.75 3.50
CA GLY A 118 11.52 -13.12 2.95
C GLY A 118 10.80 -13.29 1.62
N ASN A 119 10.24 -12.23 1.02
CA ASN A 119 9.66 -12.27 -0.31
C ASN A 119 10.46 -11.40 -1.30
N ASP A 120 11.45 -12.01 -1.97
CA ASP A 120 12.33 -11.30 -2.92
C ASP A 120 11.60 -10.78 -4.18
N GLN A 121 10.35 -11.18 -4.40
CA GLN A 121 9.52 -10.72 -5.52
C GLN A 121 8.69 -9.47 -5.18
N VAL A 122 8.83 -8.91 -3.97
CA VAL A 122 8.05 -7.76 -3.53
C VAL A 122 8.93 -6.77 -2.77
N CYS A 123 8.83 -5.49 -3.09
CA CYS A 123 9.48 -4.44 -2.29
C CYS A 123 8.56 -3.24 -2.11
N ALA A 124 8.92 -2.39 -1.14
CA ALA A 124 8.30 -1.10 -0.91
C ALA A 124 9.35 0.00 -1.03
N ILE A 125 9.02 1.09 -1.72
CA ILE A 125 9.89 2.24 -1.90
C ILE A 125 9.22 3.52 -1.41
N ARG A 126 10.03 4.47 -0.95
CA ARG A 126 9.55 5.80 -0.59
C ARG A 126 9.69 6.74 -1.77
N ALA A 127 8.58 7.15 -2.37
CA ALA A 127 8.58 8.14 -3.45
C ALA A 127 7.23 8.83 -3.59
N ASN A 128 7.23 9.99 -4.27
CA ASN A 128 6.03 10.78 -4.50
C ASN A 128 5.51 10.59 -5.93
N ALA A 129 4.23 10.24 -6.07
CA ALA A 129 3.56 10.10 -7.36
C ALA A 129 3.58 11.39 -8.22
N CYS A 130 3.63 12.56 -7.57
CA CYS A 130 3.79 13.85 -8.26
C CYS A 130 5.20 14.07 -8.81
N GLN A 131 6.17 13.21 -8.46
CA GLN A 131 7.55 13.25 -8.94
C GLN A 131 7.90 11.90 -9.59
N PRO A 132 7.24 11.52 -10.70
CA PRO A 132 7.31 10.16 -11.25
C PRO A 132 8.73 9.72 -11.59
N ALA A 133 9.61 10.64 -11.99
CA ALA A 133 11.02 10.33 -12.24
C ALA A 133 11.70 9.65 -11.03
N GLN A 134 11.36 10.02 -9.80
CA GLN A 134 11.91 9.38 -8.59
C GLN A 134 11.47 7.93 -8.43
N ILE A 135 10.27 7.59 -8.91
CA ILE A 135 9.76 6.21 -8.91
C ILE A 135 10.46 5.42 -10.01
N LEU A 136 10.44 5.94 -11.24
CA LEU A 136 10.94 5.22 -12.42
C LEU A 136 12.47 4.98 -12.35
N GLN A 137 13.22 5.89 -11.71
CA GLN A 137 14.68 5.81 -11.56
C GLN A 137 15.11 5.21 -10.20
N HIS A 138 14.17 4.70 -9.40
CA HIS A 138 14.52 4.12 -8.11
C HIS A 138 15.29 2.80 -8.32
N PRO A 139 16.44 2.57 -7.64
CA PRO A 139 17.25 1.37 -7.86
C PRO A 139 16.47 0.06 -7.65
N ASP A 140 15.59 0.00 -6.64
CA ASP A 140 14.73 -1.17 -6.44
C ASP A 140 13.68 -1.35 -7.54
N VAL A 141 13.17 -0.27 -8.13
CA VAL A 141 12.23 -0.37 -9.26
C VAL A 141 12.95 -0.90 -10.49
N GLU A 142 14.13 -0.36 -10.81
CA GLU A 142 14.95 -0.84 -11.93
C GLU A 142 15.39 -2.30 -11.76
N ARG A 143 15.70 -2.72 -10.53
CA ARG A 143 16.05 -4.10 -10.21
C ARG A 143 14.85 -5.05 -10.31
N MET A 144 13.67 -4.60 -9.90
CA MET A 144 12.47 -5.43 -9.78
C MET A 144 11.67 -5.53 -11.09
N LEU A 145 11.56 -4.43 -11.83
CA LEU A 145 10.68 -4.36 -13.00
C LEU A 145 11.48 -4.37 -14.30
N ASP A 146 11.03 -5.20 -15.23
CA ASP A 146 11.52 -5.29 -16.59
C ASP A 146 10.66 -4.38 -17.49
N TRP A 147 11.27 -3.27 -17.90
CA TRP A 147 10.67 -2.25 -18.76
C TRP A 147 10.37 -2.72 -20.18
N SER A 148 10.93 -3.85 -20.62
CA SER A 148 10.66 -4.44 -21.95
C SER A 148 9.39 -5.27 -21.99
N ARG A 149 8.79 -5.54 -20.82
CA ARG A 149 7.62 -6.40 -20.66
C ARG A 149 6.42 -5.61 -20.13
N PRO A 150 5.18 -6.04 -20.41
CA PRO A 150 3.99 -5.40 -19.85
C PRO A 150 4.01 -5.32 -18.33
N MET A 151 3.48 -4.24 -17.78
CA MET A 151 3.24 -4.07 -16.35
C MET A 151 1.91 -3.36 -16.09
N ALA A 152 1.31 -3.64 -14.94
CA ALA A 152 0.15 -2.92 -14.44
C ALA A 152 0.60 -1.81 -13.49
N VAL A 153 0.17 -0.59 -13.76
CA VAL A 153 0.30 0.54 -12.82
C VAL A 153 -1.03 0.72 -12.10
N LEU A 154 -1.03 0.62 -10.78
CA LEU A 154 -2.22 0.72 -9.94
C LEU A 154 -2.19 2.05 -9.17
N MET A 155 -3.33 2.76 -9.18
CA MET A 155 -3.55 4.02 -8.47
C MET A 155 -4.97 4.01 -7.91
N GLY A 156 -5.22 3.18 -6.91
CA GLY A 156 -6.59 2.81 -6.49
C GLY A 156 -7.10 3.43 -5.19
N ALA A 157 -6.21 3.79 -4.27
CA ALA A 157 -6.58 4.18 -2.90
C ALA A 157 -5.72 5.33 -2.34
N ASN A 158 -5.38 6.30 -3.19
CA ASN A 158 -4.65 7.49 -2.77
C ASN A 158 -5.58 8.38 -1.91
N ALA A 159 -5.26 8.54 -0.63
CA ALA A 159 -5.71 9.73 0.08
C ALA A 159 -5.18 10.96 -0.69
N PRO A 160 -5.95 12.08 -0.81
CA PRO A 160 -5.48 13.26 -1.51
C PRO A 160 -4.10 13.64 -0.98
N PHE A 161 -3.14 13.72 -1.89
CA PHE A 161 -1.73 14.00 -1.62
C PHE A 161 -1.62 15.20 -0.67
N HIS A 162 -1.25 14.97 0.59
CA HIS A 162 -0.92 16.05 1.50
C HIS A 162 0.59 16.23 1.50
N SER A 163 0.98 17.33 0.86
CA SER A 163 2.28 18.01 0.93
C SER A 163 2.72 18.30 2.35
#